data_AF-A0A961SVS9-F1
#
_entry.id   AF-A0A961SVS9-F1
#
_cell.length_a   1.000
_cell.length_b   1.000
_cell.length_c   1.000
_cell.angle_alpha   90.00
_cell.angle_beta   90.00
_cell.angle_gamma   90.00
#
_symmetry.space_group_name_H-M   'P 1'
#
loop_
_entity.id
_entity.type
_entity.pdbx_description
1 polymer ?
#
loop_
_entity_poly.entity_id
_entity_poly.type
_entity_poly.pdbx_seq_one_letter_code
_entity_poly.pdbx_strand_id
1 'polypeptide(L)' 'LTADGGAESMCGWLKDRWGVSWQITPKMLLRAAASGDRAAAKRAMDAMMTMRKIDIAAIDAAFRG' A
#
# COMPACT_ATOMS: atom_id res chain seq x y z
N LEU A 1 -0.07 14.25 8.06
CA LEU A 1 -0.30 13.08 8.95
C LEU A 1 0.96 12.68 9.70
N THR A 2 2.12 12.52 9.04
CA THR A 2 3.39 12.21 9.74
C THR A 2 4.16 13.45 10.22
N ALA A 3 4.00 14.61 9.57
CA ALA A 3 4.80 15.81 9.85
C ALA A 3 4.65 16.41 11.27
N ASP A 4 3.52 16.20 11.96
CA ASP A 4 3.21 16.81 13.26
C ASP A 4 3.34 15.84 14.44
N GLY A 5 4.25 14.86 14.35
CA GLY A 5 4.44 13.81 15.37
C GLY A 5 3.69 12.51 15.08
N GLY A 6 3.36 12.23 13.81
CA GLY A 6 2.84 10.93 13.39
C GLY A 6 3.96 9.92 13.13
N ALA A 7 3.62 8.63 13.09
CA ALA A 7 4.56 7.54 12.89
C ALA A 7 4.17 6.68 11.68
N GLU A 8 5.12 6.41 10.78
CA GLU A 8 4.92 5.50 9.67
C GLU A 8 4.88 4.04 10.12
N SER A 9 4.11 3.24 9.40
CA SER A 9 4.00 1.79 9.55
C SER A 9 4.13 1.10 8.19
N MET A 10 3.92 -0.21 8.16
CA MET A 10 4.00 -1.04 6.95
C MET A 10 2.73 -0.93 6.10
N CYS A 11 2.83 -1.25 4.81
CA CYS A 11 1.70 -1.39 3.89
C CYS A 11 0.81 -0.14 3.77
N GLY A 12 1.41 1.05 3.78
CA GLY A 12 0.70 2.33 3.69
C GLY A 12 0.04 2.78 4.99
N TRP A 13 0.20 2.04 6.08
CA TRP A 13 -0.31 2.43 7.39
C TRP A 13 0.55 3.50 8.04
N LEU A 14 -0.09 4.34 8.84
CA LEU A 14 0.55 5.32 9.70
C LEU A 14 -0.36 5.66 10.87
N LYS A 15 0.22 6.21 11.93
CA LYS A 15 -0.53 6.85 13.01
C LYS A 15 -0.32 8.35 12.94
N ASP A 16 -1.37 9.12 13.17
CA ASP A 16 -1.24 10.56 13.38
C ASP A 16 -0.80 10.88 14.82
N ARG A 17 -0.66 12.17 15.13
CA ARG A 17 -0.24 12.69 16.44
C ARG A 17 -1.18 12.35 17.60
N TRP A 18 -2.42 11.94 17.32
CA TRP A 18 -3.41 11.53 18.33
C TRP A 18 -3.50 10.01 18.47
N GLY A 19 -2.66 9.26 17.74
CA GLY A 19 -2.63 7.80 17.75
C GLY A 19 -3.69 7.15 16.86
N VAL A 20 -4.45 7.93 16.07
CA VAL A 20 -5.43 7.40 15.13
C VAL A 20 -4.69 6.74 13.97
N SER A 21 -5.11 5.53 13.62
CA SER A 21 -4.48 4.75 12.55
C SER A 21 -5.14 5.07 11.22
N TRP A 22 -4.31 5.43 10.25
CA TRP A 22 -4.68 5.73 8.87
C TRP A 22 -4.00 4.73 7.95
N GLN A 23 -4.64 4.41 6.84
CA GLN A 23 -4.02 3.69 5.75
C GLN A 23 -4.16 4.51 4.46
N ILE A 24 -3.03 4.83 3.84
CA ILE A 24 -3.02 5.49 2.53
C ILE A 24 -2.93 4.40 1.47
N THR A 25 -4.10 4.01 0.95
CA THR A 25 -4.24 2.92 -0.03
C THR A 25 -4.51 3.50 -1.42
N PRO A 26 -3.57 3.39 -2.37
CA PRO A 26 -3.81 3.81 -3.75
C PRO A 26 -4.93 3.02 -4.42
N LYS A 27 -5.65 3.68 -5.34
CA LYS A 27 -6.70 3.04 -6.16
C LYS A 27 -6.20 1.83 -6.94
N MET A 28 -4.91 1.81 -7.30
CA MET A 28 -4.27 0.67 -7.94
C MET A 28 -4.40 -0.59 -7.06
N LEU A 29 -4.06 -0.52 -5.76
CA LEU A 29 -4.13 -1.69 -4.87
C LEU A 29 -5.55 -2.26 -4.79
N LEU A 30 -6.56 -1.40 -4.78
CA LEU A 30 -7.96 -1.82 -4.83
C LEU A 30 -8.30 -2.55 -6.14
N ARG A 31 -7.78 -2.08 -7.27
CA ARG A 31 -7.94 -2.76 -8.57
C ARG A 31 -7.22 -4.11 -8.59
N ALA A 32 -6.02 -4.18 -8.04
CA ALA A 32 -5.28 -5.44 -7.94
C ALA A 32 -6.03 -6.45 -7.06
N ALA A 33 -6.56 -6.01 -5.92
CA ALA A 33 -7.37 -6.85 -5.03
C ALA A 33 -8.66 -7.36 -5.69
N ALA A 34 -9.28 -6.55 -6.55
CA ALA A 34 -10.49 -6.91 -7.28
C ALA A 34 -10.22 -7.66 -8.61
N SER A 35 -8.96 -7.90 -8.96
CA SER A 35 -8.59 -8.54 -10.23
C SER A 35 -9.05 -10.00 -10.26
N GLY A 36 -9.56 -10.44 -11.42
CA GLY A 36 -9.79 -11.87 -11.70
C GLY A 36 -8.49 -12.66 -11.87
N ASP A 37 -7.39 -11.99 -12.24
CA ASP A 37 -6.06 -12.59 -12.27
C ASP A 37 -5.45 -12.59 -10.86
N ARG A 38 -5.58 -13.75 -10.19
CA ARG A 38 -5.06 -13.97 -8.85
C ARG A 38 -3.53 -13.95 -8.78
N ALA A 39 -2.84 -14.32 -9.86
CA ALA A 39 -1.38 -14.32 -9.88
C ALA A 39 -0.84 -12.89 -9.95
N ALA A 40 -1.41 -12.06 -10.82
CA ALA A 40 -1.12 -10.63 -10.88
C ALA A 40 -1.45 -9.92 -9.57
N ALA A 41 -2.62 -10.21 -8.98
CA ALA A 41 -3.01 -9.69 -7.67
C ALA A 41 -1.99 -10.07 -6.59
N LYS A 42 -1.54 -11.33 -6.58
CA LYS A 42 -0.53 -11.79 -5.61
C LYS A 42 0.78 -11.02 -5.74
N ARG A 43 1.31 -10.81 -6.95
CA ARG A 43 2.55 -10.04 -7.16
C ARG A 43 2.43 -8.61 -6.63
N ALA A 44 1.30 -7.95 -6.88
CA ALA A 44 1.03 -6.61 -6.36
C ALA A 44 1.00 -6.60 -4.82
N MET A 45 0.36 -7.60 -4.21
CA MET A 45 0.29 -7.72 -2.74
C MET A 45 1.66 -8.05 -2.12
N ASP A 46 2.42 -8.95 -2.73
CA ASP A 46 3.79 -9.30 -2.30
C ASP A 46 4.70 -8.07 -2.34
N ALA A 47 4.62 -7.26 -3.41
CA ALA A 47 5.35 -6.00 -3.51
C ALA A 47 4.94 -5.01 -2.40
N MET A 48 3.63 -4.86 -2.14
CA MET A 48 3.10 -4.00 -1.08
C MET A 48 3.65 -4.37 0.31
N MET A 49 3.80 -5.66 0.61
CA MET A 49 4.28 -6.12 1.93
C MET A 49 5.69 -5.65 2.26
N THR A 50 6.48 -5.27 1.27
CA THR A 50 7.85 -4.76 1.46
C THR A 50 7.90 -3.25 1.73
N MET A 51 6.78 -2.55 1.55
CA MET A 51 6.73 -1.10 1.54
C MET A 51 6.19 -0.53 2.86
N ARG A 52 6.76 0.59 3.31
CA ARG A 52 6.15 1.46 4.33
C ARG A 52 5.18 2.43 3.68
N LYS A 53 5.73 3.32 2.85
CA LYS A 53 4.97 4.17 1.93
C LYS A 53 4.77 3.45 0.61
N ILE A 54 3.54 3.42 0.10
CA ILE A 54 3.22 2.72 -1.14
C ILE A 54 3.74 3.50 -2.35
N ASP A 55 4.56 2.83 -3.16
CA ASP A 55 4.95 3.29 -4.50
C ASP A 55 3.99 2.69 -5.53
N ILE A 56 3.17 3.55 -6.14
CA ILE A 56 2.14 3.13 -7.10
C ILE A 56 2.78 2.52 -8.36
N ALA A 57 3.91 3.04 -8.82
CA ALA A 57 4.56 2.57 -10.03
C ALA A 57 5.17 1.19 -9.83
N ALA A 58 5.80 0.95 -8.68
CA ALA A 58 6.33 -0.36 -8.34
C ALA A 58 5.23 -1.43 -8.19
N ILE A 59 4.09 -1.07 -7.59
CA ILE A 59 2.95 -2.00 -7.50
C ILE A 59 2.36 -2.28 -8.89
N ASP A 60 2.22 -1.27 -9.75
CA ASP A 60 1.74 -1.44 -11.13
C ASP A 60 2.67 -2.33 -11.96
N ALA A 61 3.98 -2.14 -11.84
CA ALA A 61 4.98 -2.99 -12.47
C ALA A 61 4.85 -4.45 -11.99
N ALA A 62 4.79 -4.68 -10.67
CA ALA A 62 4.63 -6.02 -10.11
C ALA A 62 3.32 -6.69 -10.57
N PHE A 63 2.23 -5.93 -10.65
CA PHE A 63 0.95 -6.44 -11.14
C PHE A 63 1.03 -6.90 -12.59
N ARG A 64 1.67 -6.12 -13.47
CA ARG A 64 1.83 -6.46 -14.89
C ARG A 64 2.71 -7.69 -15.13
N GLY A 65 3.62 -7.98 -14.20
CA GLY A 65 4.52 -9.15 -14.26
C GLY A 65 5.86 -8.79 -14.87
#